data_AF-A0A968JG50-F1
#
_entry.id   AF-A0A968JG50-F1
#
_cell.length_a   1.000
_cell.length_b   1.000
_cell.length_c   1.000
_cell.angle_alpha   90.00
_cell.angle_beta   90.00
_cell.angle_gamma   90.00
#
_symmetry.space_group_name_H-M   'P 1'
#
loop_
_entity.id
_entity.type
_entity.pdbx_description
1 polymer ?
#
loop_
_entity_poly.entity_id
_entity_poly.type
_entity_poly.pdbx_seq_one_letter_code
_entity_poly.pdbx_strand_id
1 'polypeptide(L)'
;MPTVLIGGGTGMIGQRLSDLLHEQGYTVLHLSRKQSLTTKYPAYAWNVEQETVNEEIIQKADYLINLAGAGIADKPWTAARKKVITESRVKSTRLLKKAILQFNPNLNAYLSASAIGYYGIGAMSY
;
A
#
# COMPACT_ATOMS: atom_id res chain seq x y z
N MET A 1 -9.84 -6.63 18.55
CA MET A 1 -10.05 -5.56 17.57
C MET A 1 -9.38 -5.97 16.27
N PRO A 2 -10.06 -5.90 15.11
CA PRO A 2 -9.45 -6.27 13.85
C PRO A 2 -8.28 -5.36 13.47
N THR A 3 -7.27 -5.92 12.82
CA THR A 3 -6.05 -5.24 12.42
C THR A 3 -6.05 -4.93 10.93
N VAL A 4 -5.84 -3.66 10.59
CA VAL A 4 -5.68 -3.19 9.21
C VAL A 4 -4.20 -2.86 8.95
N LEU A 5 -3.61 -3.57 8.00
CA LEU A 5 -2.25 -3.33 7.53
C LEU A 5 -2.28 -2.46 6.27
N ILE A 6 -1.60 -1.31 6.30
CA ILE A 6 -1.64 -0.31 5.22
C ILE A 6 -0.27 -0.15 4.56
N GLY A 7 -0.15 -0.62 3.32
CA GLY A 7 0.99 -0.31 2.45
C GLY A 7 0.95 1.14 2.00
N GLY A 8 2.01 1.91 2.25
CA GLY A 8 1.99 3.36 1.98
C GLY A 8 1.19 4.17 3.01
N GLY A 9 0.94 3.62 4.20
CA GLY A 9 0.19 4.26 5.28
C GLY A 9 0.78 5.58 5.77
N THR A 10 2.08 5.83 5.55
CA THR A 10 2.73 7.08 5.96
C THR A 10 2.45 8.27 5.04
N GLY A 11 1.84 8.05 3.87
CA GLY A 11 1.45 9.11 2.94
C GLY A 11 0.19 9.86 3.37
N MET A 12 -0.15 10.96 2.66
CA MET A 12 -1.29 11.83 2.96
C MET A 12 -2.61 11.08 3.14
N ILE A 13 -2.98 10.23 2.16
CA ILE A 13 -4.22 9.43 2.22
C ILE A 13 -4.13 8.38 3.33
N GLY A 14 -2.97 7.72 3.43
CA GLY A 14 -2.72 6.66 4.40
C GLY A 14 -2.90 7.13 5.85
N GLN A 15 -2.36 8.31 6.19
CA GLN A 15 -2.47 8.88 7.52
C GLN A 15 -3.92 9.18 7.88
N ARG A 16 -4.65 9.90 7.00
CA ARG A 16 -6.05 10.23 7.27
C ARG A 16 -6.93 8.99 7.36
N LEU A 17 -6.71 7.99 6.50
CA LEU A 17 -7.41 6.71 6.57
C LEU A 17 -7.10 5.98 7.88
N SER A 18 -5.86 6.04 8.36
CA SER A 18 -5.45 5.43 9.62
C SER A 18 -6.15 6.06 10.82
N ASP A 19 -6.30 7.39 10.83
CA ASP A 19 -7.05 8.11 11.85
C ASP A 19 -8.51 7.64 11.89
N LEU A 20 -9.18 7.61 10.74
CA LEU A 20 -10.57 7.18 10.63
C LEU A 20 -10.76 5.73 11.06
N LEU A 21 -9.89 4.81 10.64
CA LEU A 21 -9.95 3.41 11.05
C LEU A 21 -9.72 3.25 12.56
N HIS A 22 -8.76 4.00 13.11
CA HIS A 22 -8.50 3.97 14.55
C HIS A 22 -9.69 4.49 15.37
N GLU A 23 -10.31 5.58 14.94
CA GLU A 23 -11.54 6.13 15.53
C GLU A 23 -12.70 5.12 15.50
N GLN A 24 -12.75 4.23 14.51
CA GLN A 24 -13.73 3.14 14.39
C GLN A 24 -13.33 1.87 15.17
N GLY A 25 -12.25 1.88 15.95
CA GLY A 25 -11.86 0.76 16.79
C GLY A 25 -11.02 -0.32 16.09
N TYR A 26 -10.38 0.00 14.96
CA TYR A 26 -9.39 -0.88 14.33
C TYR A 26 -7.99 -0.64 14.91
N THR A 27 -7.21 -1.71 14.95
CA THR A 27 -5.75 -1.61 15.13
C THR A 27 -5.13 -1.28 13.78
N VAL A 28 -4.31 -0.24 13.69
CA VAL A 28 -3.70 0.17 12.41
C VAL A 28 -2.19 0.00 12.45
N LEU A 29 -1.67 -0.73 11.46
CA LEU A 29 -0.25 -0.95 11.23
C LEU A 29 0.12 -0.50 9.82
N HIS A 30 1.34 -0.02 9.61
CA HIS A 30 1.82 0.42 8.29
C HIS A 30 2.91 -0.49 7.73
N LEU A 31 2.95 -0.65 6.42
CA LEU A 31 4.14 -1.09 5.68
C LEU A 31 4.80 0.11 5.01
N SER A 32 6.10 0.27 5.24
CA SER A 32 6.88 1.35 4.64
C SER A 32 8.32 0.93 4.33
N ARG A 33 9.01 1.69 3.47
CA ARG A 33 10.39 1.37 3.06
C ARG A 33 11.40 1.41 4.22
N LYS A 34 11.09 2.10 5.31
CA LYS A 34 11.96 2.25 6.48
C LYS A 34 11.15 1.96 7.74
N GLN A 35 11.65 1.07 8.59
CA GLN A 35 10.99 0.80 9.87
C GLN A 35 10.95 2.04 10.75
N SER A 36 9.79 2.31 11.34
CA SER A 36 9.57 3.39 12.30
C SER A 36 8.46 2.98 13.25
N LEU A 37 8.83 2.56 14.46
CA LEU A 37 7.87 2.11 15.47
C LEU A 37 7.39 3.24 16.40
N THR A 38 7.98 4.43 16.27
CA THR A 38 7.69 5.62 17.09
C THR A 38 6.69 6.59 16.45
N THR A 39 6.22 6.29 15.23
CA THR A 39 5.15 7.05 14.58
C THR A 39 3.81 6.77 15.25
N LYS A 40 2.83 7.65 15.04
CA LYS A 40 1.45 7.48 15.55
C LYS A 40 0.89 6.08 15.30
N TYR A 41 1.19 5.52 14.13
CA TYR A 41 0.93 4.13 13.77
C TYR A 41 2.27 3.43 13.50
N PRO A 42 2.56 2.26 14.10
CA PRO A 42 3.81 1.55 13.87
C PRO A 42 4.00 1.17 12.41
N ALA A 43 5.14 1.54 11.84
CA ALA A 43 5.51 1.25 10.46
C ALA A 43 6.60 0.18 10.39
N TYR A 44 6.27 -0.96 9.78
CA TYR A 44 7.18 -2.07 9.58
C TYR A 44 7.84 -1.99 8.21
N ALA A 45 9.11 -2.40 8.17
CA ALA A 45 9.87 -2.40 6.94
C ALA A 45 9.35 -3.48 5.98
N TRP A 46 9.28 -3.11 4.71
CA TRP A 46 9.22 -4.04 3.59
C TRP A 46 10.12 -3.50 2.47
N ASN A 47 10.61 -4.38 1.62
CA ASN A 47 11.40 -4.01 0.47
C ASN A 47 10.85 -4.71 -0.77
N VAL A 48 10.18 -3.92 -1.61
CA VAL A 48 9.58 -4.40 -2.86
C VAL A 48 10.63 -4.88 -3.86
N GLU A 49 11.81 -4.26 -3.89
CA GLU A 49 12.87 -4.64 -4.82
C GLU A 49 13.63 -5.89 -4.38
N GLN A 50 13.71 -6.12 -3.06
CA GLN A 50 14.33 -7.34 -2.50
C GLN A 50 13.31 -8.44 -2.19
N GLU A 51 12.04 -8.23 -2.56
CA GLU A 51 10.92 -9.12 -2.25
C GLU A 51 10.80 -9.52 -0.75
N THR A 52 11.12 -8.59 0.16
CA THR A 52 11.07 -8.87 1.61
C THR A 52 9.91 -8.16 2.30
N VAL A 53 9.26 -8.87 3.22
CA VAL A 53 8.24 -8.34 4.12
C VAL A 53 8.29 -9.10 5.44
N ASN A 54 7.90 -8.46 6.53
CA ASN A 54 7.85 -9.12 7.84
C ASN A 54 6.65 -10.08 7.91
N GLU A 55 6.93 -11.37 8.03
CA GLU A 55 5.94 -12.45 8.12
C GLU A 55 4.94 -12.25 9.27
N GLU A 56 5.42 -11.96 10.48
CA GLU A 56 4.57 -11.79 11.67
C GLU A 56 3.53 -10.68 11.48
N ILE A 57 3.88 -9.63 10.73
CA ILE A 57 2.98 -8.51 10.45
C ILE A 57 1.95 -8.88 9.40
N ILE A 58 2.29 -9.73 8.42
CA ILE A 58 1.32 -10.28 7.47
C ILE A 58 0.33 -11.20 8.19
N GLN A 59 0.80 -12.05 9.10
CA GLN A 59 -0.04 -12.95 9.90
C GLN A 59 -1.02 -12.20 10.82
N LYS A 60 -0.60 -11.06 11.37
CA LYS A 60 -1.45 -10.24 12.26
C LYS A 60 -2.55 -9.48 11.55
N ALA A 61 -2.51 -9.36 10.22
CA ALA A 61 -3.47 -8.55 9.48
C ALA A 61 -4.81 -9.29 9.27
N ASP A 62 -5.92 -8.66 9.63
CA ASP A 62 -7.26 -9.10 9.22
C ASP A 62 -7.62 -8.54 7.85
N TYR A 63 -7.16 -7.31 7.57
CA TYR A 63 -7.37 -6.60 6.32
C TYR A 63 -6.06 -5.98 5.83
N LEU A 64 -5.86 -5.92 4.51
CA LEU A 64 -4.70 -5.26 3.92
C LEU A 64 -5.12 -4.23 2.88
N ILE A 65 -4.68 -2.99 3.04
CA ILE A 65 -4.91 -1.89 2.10
C ILE A 65 -3.58 -1.47 1.48
N ASN A 66 -3.43 -1.63 0.17
CA ASN A 66 -2.22 -1.20 -0.55
C ASN A 66 -2.44 0.16 -1.23
N LEU A 67 -1.88 1.21 -0.63
CA LEU A 67 -1.82 2.57 -1.17
C LEU A 67 -0.41 2.90 -1.72
N ALA A 68 0.51 1.93 -1.71
CA ALA A 68 1.89 2.17 -2.09
C ALA A 68 2.04 2.35 -3.61
N GLY A 69 2.87 3.32 -3.99
CA GLY A 69 3.23 3.57 -5.38
C GLY A 69 4.04 4.84 -5.52
N ALA A 70 4.79 4.97 -6.61
CA ALA A 70 5.43 6.22 -6.95
C ALA A 70 4.37 7.31 -7.23
N GLY A 71 4.62 8.52 -6.72
CA GLY A 71 3.72 9.66 -6.89
C GLY A 71 3.62 10.07 -8.35
N ILE A 72 2.41 10.30 -8.82
CA ILE A 72 2.15 10.57 -10.23
C ILE A 72 2.56 12.02 -10.60
N ALA A 73 2.51 12.93 -9.63
CA ALA A 73 2.82 14.35 -9.81
C ALA A 73 4.29 14.73 -9.49
N ASP A 74 5.11 13.79 -9.03
CA ASP A 74 6.44 14.14 -8.48
C ASP A 74 7.43 14.63 -9.55
N LYS A 75 7.28 14.20 -10.81
CA LYS A 75 8.25 14.41 -11.91
C LYS A 75 7.56 14.43 -13.28
N PRO A 76 8.17 15.07 -14.31
CA PRO A 76 7.69 15.00 -15.69
C PRO A 76 7.53 13.56 -16.21
N TRP A 77 6.55 13.37 -17.09
CA TRP A 77 6.18 12.05 -17.62
C TRP A 77 7.06 11.62 -18.79
N THR A 78 8.29 11.20 -18.47
CA THR A 78 9.16 10.50 -19.42
C THR A 78 8.77 9.02 -19.54
N ALA A 79 9.20 8.34 -20.60
CA ALA A 79 9.00 6.89 -20.74
C ALA A 79 9.55 6.11 -19.52
N ALA A 80 10.74 6.51 -19.05
CA ALA A 80 11.35 5.96 -17.85
C ALA A 80 10.48 6.19 -16.59
N ARG A 81 9.90 7.40 -16.42
CA ARG A 81 9.04 7.69 -15.28
C ARG A 81 7.73 6.91 -15.33
N LYS A 82 7.11 6.79 -16.52
CA LYS A 82 5.91 5.95 -16.71
C LYS A 82 6.18 4.51 -16.28
N LYS A 83 7.32 3.95 -16.68
CA LYS A 83 7.77 2.61 -16.25
C LYS A 83 7.88 2.51 -14.72
N VAL A 84 8.53 3.46 -14.07
CA VAL A 84 8.65 3.50 -12.59
C VAL A 84 7.28 3.56 -11.90
N ILE A 85 6.35 4.38 -12.41
CA ILE A 85 5.00 4.51 -11.87
C ILE A 85 4.26 3.16 -11.93
N THR A 86 4.33 2.47 -13.07
CA THR A 86 3.70 1.16 -13.26
C THR A 86 4.37 0.08 -12.41
N GLU A 87 5.70 -0.03 -12.48
CA GLU A 87 6.45 -1.08 -11.77
C GLU A 87 6.29 -0.97 -10.26
N SER A 88 6.30 0.25 -9.71
CA SER A 88 6.11 0.46 -8.26
C SER A 88 4.79 -0.11 -7.73
N ARG A 89 3.74 -0.15 -8.57
CA ARG A 89 2.41 -0.69 -8.22
C ARG A 89 2.31 -2.20 -8.49
N VAL A 90 2.85 -2.65 -9.63
CA VAL A 90 2.82 -4.06 -10.01
C VAL A 90 3.69 -4.91 -9.08
N LYS A 91 4.93 -4.46 -8.81
CA LYS A 91 5.87 -5.21 -7.95
C LYS A 91 5.37 -5.28 -6.50
N SER A 92 4.88 -4.16 -5.95
CA SER A 92 4.37 -4.13 -4.57
C SER A 92 3.16 -5.05 -4.40
N THR A 93 2.20 -5.00 -5.32
CA THR A 93 1.03 -5.88 -5.32
C THR A 93 1.43 -7.36 -5.44
N ARG A 94 2.41 -7.67 -6.29
CA ARG A 94 2.92 -9.04 -6.47
C ARG A 94 3.55 -9.58 -5.20
N LEU A 95 4.39 -8.78 -4.54
CA LEU A 95 5.00 -9.14 -3.26
C LEU A 95 3.94 -9.42 -2.19
N LEU A 96 2.94 -8.54 -2.04
CA LEU A 96 1.89 -8.72 -1.04
C LEU A 96 1.05 -9.95 -1.34
N LYS A 97 0.69 -10.19 -2.60
CA LYS A 97 -0.03 -11.41 -2.99
C LYS A 97 0.75 -12.66 -2.58
N LYS A 98 2.05 -12.72 -2.89
CA LYS A 98 2.91 -13.85 -2.52
C LYS A 98 2.94 -14.05 -1.01
N ALA A 99 3.16 -12.97 -0.26
CA ALA A 99 3.22 -13.01 1.20
C ALA A 99 1.89 -13.42 1.85
N ILE A 100 0.76 -12.90 1.37
CA ILE A 100 -0.58 -13.27 1.84
C ILE A 100 -0.81 -14.77 1.62
N LEU A 101 -0.58 -15.27 0.40
CA LEU A 101 -0.79 -16.69 0.09
C LEU A 101 0.10 -17.62 0.94
N GLN A 102 1.28 -17.15 1.32
CA GLN A 102 2.24 -17.94 2.10
C GLN A 102 1.95 -17.89 3.61
N PHE A 103 1.63 -16.71 4.14
CA PHE A 103 1.63 -16.48 5.59
C PHE A 103 0.25 -16.16 6.16
N ASN A 104 -0.70 -15.71 5.34
CA ASN A 104 -2.04 -15.35 5.81
C ASN A 104 -3.11 -15.64 4.74
N PRO A 105 -3.35 -16.93 4.39
CA PRO A 105 -4.31 -17.30 3.35
C PRO A 105 -5.77 -16.98 3.73
N ASN A 106 -6.04 -16.68 5.00
CA ASN A 106 -7.38 -16.38 5.54
C ASN A 106 -7.64 -14.88 5.70
N LEU A 107 -6.85 -14.01 5.05
CA LEU A 107 -7.06 -12.56 5.08
C LEU A 107 -8.50 -12.21 4.63
N ASN A 108 -9.21 -11.44 5.44
CA ASN A 108 -10.64 -11.15 5.20
C ASN A 108 -10.84 -10.30 3.94
N ALA A 109 -9.98 -9.31 3.69
CA ALA A 109 -9.98 -8.58 2.43
C ALA A 109 -8.62 -7.96 2.09
N TYR A 110 -8.35 -7.88 0.79
CA TYR A 110 -7.27 -7.10 0.21
C TYR A 110 -7.87 -5.97 -0.65
N LEU A 111 -7.51 -4.73 -0.35
CA LEU A 111 -7.90 -3.53 -1.09
C LEU A 111 -6.67 -2.91 -1.74
N SER A 112 -6.79 -2.48 -2.99
CA SER A 112 -5.70 -1.80 -3.71
C SER A 112 -6.18 -0.46 -4.24
N ALA A 113 -5.37 0.57 -4.04
CA ALA A 113 -5.58 1.84 -4.71
C ALA A 113 -5.49 1.65 -6.23
N SER A 114 -6.40 2.32 -6.93
CA SER A 114 -6.43 2.44 -8.39
C SER A 114 -6.72 3.89 -8.77
N ALA A 115 -6.90 4.18 -10.05
CA ALA A 115 -7.22 5.51 -10.54
C ALA A 115 -8.21 5.44 -11.71
N ILE A 116 -9.04 6.49 -11.83
CA ILE A 116 -10.02 6.64 -12.92
C ILE A 116 -9.39 6.63 -14.31
N GLY A 117 -8.09 6.93 -14.42
CA GLY A 117 -7.36 6.92 -15.69
C GLY A 117 -7.37 5.57 -16.41
N TYR A 118 -7.73 4.48 -15.72
CA TYR A 118 -7.98 3.18 -16.35
C TYR A 118 -9.12 3.24 -17.40
N TYR A 119 -10.16 4.04 -17.14
CA TYR A 119 -11.31 4.19 -18.04
C TYR A 119 -11.06 5.15 -19.20
N GLY A 120 -9.87 5.76 -19.27
CA GLY A 120 -9.56 6.84 -20.18
C GLY A 120 -10.01 8.20 -19.65
N ILE A 121 -9.33 9.24 -20.11
CA ILE A 121 -9.78 10.63 -19.93
C ILE A 121 -10.56 10.91 -21.19
N GLY A 122 -11.88 11.13 -21.08
CA GLY A 122 -12.72 11.39 -22.25
C GLY A 122 -12.06 12.45 -23.13
N ALA A 123 -11.89 12.12 -24.41
CA ALA A 123 -11.33 13.04 -25.38
C ALA A 123 -12.29 14.23 -25.50
N MET A 124 -12.04 15.31 -24.76
CA MET A 124 -12.50 16.63 -25.19
C MET A 124 -11.51 17.13 -26.24
N SER A 125 -11.70 16.64 -27.46
CA SER A 125 -11.33 17.36 -28.66
C SER A 125 -12.16 18.65 -28.70
N TYR A 126 -11.50 19.78 -28.42
CA TYR A 126 -11.95 21.10 -28.87
C TYR A 126 -11.48 21.32 -30.30
#